data_AF-A0A8G0ZT49-F1
#
_entry.id   AF-A0A8G0ZT49-F1
#
_cell.length_a   1.000
_cell.length_b   1.000
_cell.length_c   1.000
_cell.angle_alpha   90.00
_cell.angle_beta   90.00
_cell.angle_gamma   90.00
#
_symmetry.space_group_name_H-M   'P 1'
#
loop_
_entity.id
_entity.type
_entity.pdbx_description
1 polymer ?
#
loop_
_entity_poly.entity_id
_entity_poly.type
_entity_poly.pdbx_seq_one_letter_code
_entity_poly.pdbx_strand_id
1 'polypeptide(L)'
;MALARRGATLLRAKRAIEKALESGDAVVSLPTVEDADRLASDLEAAGISVVIRSAIDRDLKAHFAARVKDLRARLRLSQDEFARDYNLNKKTVQGWELGKKVPDHGNRLLIRMIETDPAAVRRLVNGG
;
A
#
# COMPACT_ATOMS: atom_id res chain seq x y z
N MET A 1 -17.18 -13.75 14.76
CA MET A 1 -17.32 -14.96 13.90
C MET A 1 -16.80 -14.79 12.46
N ALA A 2 -16.38 -13.60 12.00
CA ALA A 2 -15.87 -13.40 10.63
C ALA A 2 -14.39 -13.79 10.43
N LEU A 3 -13.53 -13.56 11.43
CA LEU A 3 -12.09 -13.89 11.37
C LEU A 3 -11.81 -15.40 11.46
N ALA A 4 -12.54 -16.11 12.33
CA ALA A 4 -12.35 -17.55 12.54
C ALA A 4 -12.76 -18.39 11.31
N ARG A 5 -13.80 -17.95 10.59
CA ARG A 5 -14.21 -18.55 9.30
C ARG A 5 -13.12 -18.45 8.22
N ARG A 6 -12.19 -17.50 8.35
CA ARG A 6 -11.08 -17.24 7.41
C ARG A 6 -9.73 -17.71 7.96
N GLY A 7 -9.77 -18.70 8.85
CA GLY A 7 -8.59 -19.41 9.33
C GLY A 7 -7.79 -18.69 10.43
N ALA A 8 -8.28 -17.59 11.00
CA ALA A 8 -7.71 -17.11 12.26
C ALA A 8 -8.10 -18.06 13.39
N THR A 9 -7.15 -18.42 14.25
CA THR A 9 -7.50 -19.13 15.49
C THR A 9 -8.37 -18.23 16.37
N LEU A 10 -9.23 -18.82 17.21
CA LEU A 10 -10.06 -18.07 18.16
C LEU A 10 -9.23 -17.17 19.07
N LEU A 11 -8.07 -17.67 19.51
CA LEU A 11 -7.13 -16.90 20.32
C LEU A 11 -6.55 -15.69 19.57
N ARG A 12 -6.20 -15.87 18.28
CA ARG A 12 -5.68 -14.77 17.45
C ARG A 12 -6.75 -13.71 17.17
N ALA A 13 -7.98 -14.14 16.91
CA ALA A 13 -9.12 -13.25 16.73
C ALA A 13 -9.41 -12.46 18.02
N LYS A 14 -9.43 -13.12 19.18
CA LYS A 14 -9.64 -12.47 20.49
C LYS A 14 -8.59 -11.41 20.77
N ARG A 15 -7.29 -11.76 20.64
CA ARG A 15 -6.18 -10.82 20.86
C ARG A 15 -6.21 -9.61 19.94
N ALA A 16 -6.61 -9.80 18.68
CA ALA A 16 -6.75 -8.69 17.74
C ALA A 16 -7.86 -7.72 18.16
N ILE A 17 -9.00 -8.24 18.63
CA ILE A 17 -10.12 -7.41 19.12
C ILE A 17 -9.73 -6.67 20.40
N GLU A 18 -9.13 -7.36 21.38
CA GLU A 18 -8.66 -6.76 22.64
C GLU A 18 -7.69 -5.61 22.34
N LYS A 19 -6.70 -5.84 21.48
CA LYS A 19 -5.75 -4.80 21.08
C LYS A 19 -6.43 -3.63 20.37
N ALA A 20 -7.40 -3.88 19.50
CA ALA A 20 -8.13 -2.82 18.81
C ALA A 20 -8.95 -1.96 19.77
N LEU A 21 -9.53 -2.56 20.82
CA LEU A 21 -10.24 -1.82 21.88
C LEU A 21 -9.29 -0.98 22.74
N GLU A 22 -8.08 -1.49 23.01
CA GLU A 22 -7.07 -0.78 23.82
C GLU A 22 -6.35 0.34 23.05
N SER A 23 -5.93 0.07 21.82
CA SER A 23 -5.03 0.93 21.04
C SER A 23 -5.73 1.71 19.93
N GLY A 24 -7.01 1.43 19.66
CA GLY A 24 -7.77 1.97 18.53
C GLY A 24 -7.53 1.25 17.20
N ASP A 25 -6.47 0.43 17.09
CA ASP A 25 -6.21 -0.40 15.92
C ASP A 25 -5.58 -1.77 16.26
N ALA A 26 -5.72 -2.72 15.35
CA ALA A 26 -5.02 -4.00 15.42
C ALA A 26 -4.76 -4.57 14.01
N VAL A 27 -3.64 -5.27 13.87
CA VAL A 27 -3.27 -5.95 12.63
C VAL A 27 -3.37 -7.46 12.81
N VAL A 28 -4.15 -8.11 11.94
CA VAL A 28 -4.30 -9.57 11.91
C VAL A 28 -4.00 -10.09 10.50
N SER A 29 -3.18 -11.14 10.42
CA SER A 29 -2.94 -11.86 9.16
C SER A 29 -3.91 -13.02 9.06
N LEU A 30 -4.64 -13.06 7.96
CA LEU A 30 -5.56 -14.16 7.62
C LEU A 30 -4.89 -15.06 6.56
N PRO A 31 -4.88 -16.39 6.76
CA PRO A 31 -4.28 -17.32 5.81
C PRO A 31 -5.08 -17.43 4.50
N THR A 32 -6.39 -17.19 4.53
CA THR A 32 -7.23 -17.24 3.33
C THR A 32 -8.26 -16.12 3.37
N VAL A 33 -8.35 -15.39 2.27
CA VAL A 33 -9.37 -14.36 2.04
C VAL A 33 -9.86 -14.58 0.62
N GLU A 34 -11.11 -15.03 0.48
CA GLU A 34 -11.70 -15.33 -0.83
C GLU A 34 -11.90 -14.04 -1.64
N ASP A 35 -12.40 -13.01 -0.96
CA ASP A 35 -12.67 -11.69 -1.50
C ASP A 35 -12.42 -10.65 -0.40
N ALA A 36 -11.61 -9.65 -0.73
CA ALA A 36 -11.21 -8.58 0.19
C ALA A 36 -12.38 -7.64 0.51
N ASP A 37 -13.21 -7.32 -0.47
CA ASP A 37 -14.34 -6.41 -0.31
C ASP A 37 -15.46 -7.08 0.49
N ARG A 38 -15.66 -8.38 0.27
CA ARG A 38 -16.59 -9.18 1.08
C ARG A 38 -16.13 -9.30 2.53
N LEU A 39 -14.82 -9.48 2.76
CA LEU A 39 -14.26 -9.48 4.11
C LEU A 39 -14.42 -8.11 4.80
N ALA A 40 -14.14 -7.02 4.08
CA ALA A 40 -14.34 -5.67 4.60
C ALA A 40 -15.81 -5.47 5.00
N SER A 41 -16.75 -5.80 4.11
CA SER A 41 -18.19 -5.69 4.36
C SER A 41 -18.67 -6.49 5.58
N ASP A 42 -18.20 -7.74 5.74
CA ASP A 42 -18.55 -8.59 6.90
C ASP A 42 -18.05 -7.99 8.23
N LEU A 43 -16.90 -7.33 8.22
CA LEU A 43 -16.30 -6.72 9.41
C LEU A 43 -16.92 -5.34 9.70
N GLU A 44 -17.23 -4.57 8.66
CA GLU A 44 -17.97 -3.30 8.77
C GLU A 44 -19.38 -3.52 9.33
N ALA A 45 -20.08 -4.58 8.90
CA ALA A 45 -21.37 -4.98 9.46
C ALA A 45 -21.29 -5.36 10.96
N ALA A 46 -20.10 -5.73 11.43
CA ALA A 46 -19.80 -5.97 12.84
C ALA A 46 -19.30 -4.71 13.58
N GLY A 47 -19.31 -3.54 12.93
CA GLY A 47 -18.86 -2.26 13.49
C GLY A 47 -17.34 -2.05 13.46
N ILE A 48 -16.60 -2.86 12.69
CA ILE A 48 -15.13 -2.80 12.62
C ILE A 48 -14.73 -2.22 11.26
N SER A 49 -14.08 -1.04 11.26
CA SER A 49 -13.45 -0.50 10.05
C SER A 49 -12.17 -1.27 9.72
N VAL A 50 -11.96 -1.62 8.46
CA VAL A 50 -10.86 -2.49 8.03
C VAL A 50 -10.00 -1.81 6.98
N VAL A 51 -8.69 -1.87 7.18
CA VAL A 51 -7.71 -1.51 6.16
C VAL A 51 -6.92 -2.75 5.74
N ILE A 52 -7.20 -3.28 4.55
CA ILE A 52 -6.54 -4.49 4.04
C ILE A 52 -5.21 -4.10 3.41
N ARG A 53 -4.09 -4.44 4.07
CA ARG A 53 -2.76 -4.05 3.57
C ARG A 53 -2.20 -4.94 2.46
N SER A 54 -2.58 -6.23 2.37
CA SER A 54 -2.00 -7.18 1.41
C SER A 54 -2.58 -7.07 -0.02
N ALA A 55 -3.86 -6.71 -0.14
CA ALA A 55 -4.50 -6.49 -1.45
C ALA A 55 -3.89 -5.28 -2.16
N ILE A 56 -3.61 -4.21 -1.42
CA ILE A 56 -3.01 -2.98 -1.95
C ILE A 56 -1.61 -3.24 -2.53
N ASP A 57 -0.80 -4.09 -1.87
CA ASP A 57 0.54 -4.42 -2.38
C ASP A 57 0.50 -5.24 -3.68
N ARG A 58 -0.53 -6.07 -3.87
CA ARG A 58 -0.75 -6.81 -5.12
C ARG A 58 -1.23 -5.89 -6.24
N ASP A 59 -2.19 -5.02 -5.94
CA ASP A 59 -2.70 -4.01 -6.88
C ASP A 59 -1.57 -3.09 -7.36
N LEU A 60 -0.76 -2.57 -6.42
CA LEU A 60 0.41 -1.77 -6.73
C LEU A 60 1.37 -2.49 -7.67
N LYS A 61 1.55 -3.81 -7.53
CA LYS A 61 2.44 -4.58 -8.42
C LYS A 61 1.85 -4.73 -9.82
N ALA A 62 0.56 -5.01 -9.93
CA ALA A 62 -0.12 -5.25 -11.21
C ALA A 62 -0.18 -3.99 -12.08
N HIS A 63 -0.41 -2.82 -11.47
CA HIS A 63 -0.60 -1.55 -12.17
C HIS A 63 0.52 -0.54 -11.95
N PHE A 64 1.67 -0.97 -11.42
CA PHE A 64 2.77 -0.08 -11.04
C PHE A 64 3.22 0.85 -12.16
N ALA A 65 3.39 0.31 -13.37
CA ALA A 65 3.90 1.03 -14.52
C ALA A 65 3.00 2.22 -14.90
N ALA A 66 1.68 1.97 -15.00
CA ALA A 66 0.69 3.00 -15.27
C ALA A 66 0.65 4.03 -14.13
N ARG A 67 0.64 3.54 -12.88
CA ARG A 67 0.57 4.38 -11.68
C ARG A 67 1.72 5.38 -11.57
N VAL A 68 2.97 4.94 -11.81
CA VAL A 68 4.14 5.82 -11.80
C VAL A 68 4.05 6.87 -12.91
N LYS A 69 3.65 6.45 -14.12
CA LYS A 69 3.51 7.36 -15.27
C LYS A 69 2.44 8.42 -15.02
N ASP A 70 1.29 8.03 -14.49
CA ASP A 70 0.16 8.92 -14.20
C ASP A 70 0.48 9.87 -13.05
N LEU A 71 1.12 9.37 -11.99
CA LEU A 71 1.62 10.22 -10.89
C LEU A 71 2.57 11.29 -11.42
N ARG A 72 3.57 10.89 -12.22
CA ARG A 72 4.53 11.83 -12.81
C ARG A 72 3.84 12.87 -13.70
N ALA A 73 2.89 12.44 -14.52
CA ALA A 73 2.12 13.33 -15.38
C ALA A 73 1.29 14.35 -14.57
N ARG A 74 0.62 13.92 -13.49
CA ARG A 74 -0.13 14.81 -12.57
C ARG A 74 0.77 15.86 -11.92
N LEU A 75 2.01 15.49 -11.61
CA LEU A 75 3.02 16.40 -11.06
C LEU A 75 3.68 17.29 -12.13
N ARG A 76 3.37 17.07 -13.42
CA ARG A 76 3.92 17.79 -14.58
C ARG A 76 5.45 17.72 -14.66
N LEU A 77 6.01 16.56 -14.31
CA LEU A 77 7.45 16.32 -14.35
C LEU A 77 7.84 15.44 -15.53
N SER A 78 8.99 15.71 -16.13
CA SER A 78 9.68 14.76 -17.00
C SER A 78 10.21 13.56 -16.18
N GLN A 79 10.59 12.47 -16.85
CA GLN A 79 11.19 11.32 -16.16
C GLN A 79 12.48 11.69 -15.42
N ASP A 80 13.22 12.67 -15.94
CA ASP A 80 14.45 13.17 -15.36
C ASP A 80 14.19 13.98 -14.08
N GLU A 81 13.25 14.93 -14.15
CA GLU A 81 12.85 15.73 -12.99
C GLU A 81 12.22 14.88 -11.90
N PHE A 82 11.36 13.91 -12.26
CA PHE A 82 10.78 12.99 -11.28
C PHE A 82 11.87 12.15 -10.60
N ALA A 83 12.85 11.67 -11.38
CA ALA A 83 13.95 10.91 -10.82
C ALA A 83 14.78 11.77 -9.86
N ARG A 84 15.11 12.99 -10.26
CA ARG A 84 15.89 13.94 -9.45
C ARG A 84 15.17 14.35 -8.17
N ASP A 85 13.91 14.74 -8.29
CA ASP A 85 13.11 15.26 -7.16
C ASP A 85 12.88 14.21 -6.08
N TYR A 86 12.85 12.92 -6.43
CA TYR A 86 12.62 11.82 -5.48
C TYR A 86 13.85 10.93 -5.23
N ASN A 87 15.05 11.39 -5.59
CA ASN A 87 16.32 10.67 -5.42
C ASN A 87 16.30 9.24 -5.99
N LEU A 88 15.77 9.10 -7.20
CA LEU A 88 15.67 7.87 -7.97
C LEU A 88 16.62 7.89 -9.17
N ASN A 89 16.95 6.71 -9.69
CA ASN A 89 17.64 6.61 -10.96
C ASN A 89 16.65 6.77 -12.14
N LYS A 90 16.94 7.66 -13.10
CA LYS A 90 16.11 7.85 -14.31
C LYS A 90 15.85 6.56 -15.08
N LYS A 91 16.87 5.69 -15.27
CA LYS A 91 16.70 4.38 -15.94
C LYS A 91 15.78 3.46 -15.15
N THR A 92 15.71 3.62 -13.83
CA THR A 92 14.78 2.89 -12.97
C THR A 92 13.35 3.39 -13.17
N VAL A 93 13.13 4.71 -13.17
CA VAL A 93 11.81 5.31 -13.48
C VAL A 93 11.33 4.89 -14.86
N GLN A 94 12.18 5.02 -15.89
CA GLN A 94 11.88 4.57 -17.25
C GLN A 94 11.57 3.06 -17.31
N GLY A 95 12.36 2.24 -16.60
CA GLY A 95 12.16 0.80 -16.53
C GLY A 95 10.83 0.42 -15.87
N TRP A 96 10.40 1.18 -14.85
CA TRP A 96 9.09 0.99 -14.22
C TRP A 96 7.95 1.38 -15.15
N GLU A 97 7.99 2.56 -15.78
CA GLU A 97 6.93 3.02 -16.68
C GLU A 97 6.75 2.14 -17.92
N LEU A 98 7.82 1.47 -18.37
CA LEU A 98 7.77 0.50 -19.46
C LEU A 98 7.45 -0.93 -18.99
N GLY A 99 7.27 -1.16 -17.68
CA GLY A 99 7.04 -2.49 -17.11
C GLY A 99 8.24 -3.45 -17.20
N LYS A 100 9.43 -2.94 -17.55
CA LYS A 100 10.66 -3.73 -17.69
C LYS A 100 11.36 -4.04 -16.36
N LYS A 101 11.05 -3.28 -15.31
CA LYS A 101 11.58 -3.49 -13.96
C LYS A 101 10.45 -3.70 -12.97
N VAL A 102 10.60 -4.70 -12.11
CA VAL A 102 9.69 -4.93 -10.98
C VAL A 102 10.21 -4.11 -9.79
N PRO A 103 9.42 -3.20 -9.21
CA PRO A 103 9.82 -2.47 -8.01
C PRO A 103 9.86 -3.41 -6.80
N ASP A 104 10.84 -3.23 -5.93
CA ASP A 104 10.83 -3.85 -4.60
C ASP A 104 9.76 -3.20 -3.68
N HIS A 105 9.64 -3.71 -2.46
CA HIS A 105 8.65 -3.21 -1.51
C HIS A 105 8.91 -1.74 -1.11
N GLY A 106 10.17 -1.36 -0.89
CA GLY A 106 10.53 0.01 -0.51
C GLY A 106 10.14 1.03 -1.59
N ASN A 107 10.40 0.72 -2.85
CA ASN A 107 10.02 1.57 -3.98
C ASN A 107 8.50 1.65 -4.16
N ARG A 108 7.76 0.57 -3.92
CA ARG A 108 6.28 0.62 -3.92
C ARG A 108 5.74 1.53 -2.83
N LEU A 109 6.33 1.48 -1.63
CA LEU A 109 5.97 2.38 -0.53
C LEU A 109 6.33 3.84 -0.85
N LEU A 110 7.51 4.09 -1.41
CA LEU A 110 7.93 5.42 -1.81
C LEU A 110 6.92 6.05 -2.79
N ILE A 111 6.55 5.34 -3.86
CA ILE A 111 5.55 5.84 -4.81
C ILE A 111 4.22 6.13 -4.12
N ARG A 112 3.76 5.27 -3.20
CA ARG A 112 2.55 5.53 -2.42
C ARG A 112 2.67 6.80 -1.57
N MET A 113 3.81 6.99 -0.90
CA MET A 113 4.03 8.19 -0.10
C MET A 113 4.00 9.45 -0.98
N ILE A 114 4.59 9.40 -2.18
CA ILE A 114 4.57 10.51 -3.14
C ILE A 114 3.14 10.79 -3.59
N GLU A 115 2.29 9.79 -3.77
CA GLU A 115 0.88 10.00 -4.10
C GLU A 115 0.10 10.71 -2.99
N THR A 116 0.43 10.43 -1.74
CA THR A 116 -0.21 11.03 -0.57
C THR A 116 0.24 12.47 -0.35
N ASP A 117 1.55 12.71 -0.31
CA ASP A 117 2.11 14.06 -0.11
C ASP A 117 3.44 14.21 -0.90
N PRO A 118 3.37 14.62 -2.18
CA PRO A 118 4.54 14.78 -3.02
C PRO A 118 5.54 15.81 -2.47
N ALA A 119 5.05 16.85 -1.78
CA ALA A 119 5.88 17.93 -1.27
C ALA A 119 6.65 17.49 -0.02
N ALA A 120 5.99 16.80 0.92
CA ALA A 120 6.65 16.26 2.10
C ALA A 120 7.69 15.21 1.74
N VAL A 121 7.38 14.26 0.85
CA VAL A 121 8.36 13.24 0.45
C VAL A 121 9.56 13.88 -0.23
N ARG A 122 9.35 14.84 -1.14
CA ARG A 122 10.45 15.57 -1.78
C ARG A 122 11.36 16.26 -0.75
N ARG A 123 10.79 16.87 0.29
CA ARG A 123 11.60 17.44 1.38
C ARG A 123 12.36 16.37 2.16
N LEU A 124 11.72 15.26 2.50
CA LEU A 124 12.33 14.19 3.30
C LEU A 124 13.50 13.51 2.58
N VAL A 125 13.36 13.22 1.28
CA VAL A 125 14.40 12.50 0.52
C VAL A 125 15.56 13.38 0.07
N ASN A 126 15.37 14.71 0.07
CA ASN A 126 16.42 15.68 -0.26
C ASN A 126 16.96 16.44 0.96
N GLY A 127 16.34 16.31 2.13
CA GLY A 127 16.63 17.08 3.35
C GLY A 127 17.60 16.41 4.32
N GLY A 128 18.57 15.66 3.80
CA GLY A 128 19.69 15.10 4.57
C GLY A 128 20.87 16.06 4.64
#